data_AF-A0A7C1WE80-F1
#
_entry.id   AF-A0A7C1WE80-F1
#
_cell.length_a   1.000
_cell.length_b   1.000
_cell.length_c   1.000
_cell.angle_alpha   90.00
_cell.angle_beta   90.00
_cell.angle_gamma   90.00
#
_symmetry.space_group_name_H-M   'P 1'
#
loop_
_entity.id
_entity.type
_entity.pdbx_description
1 polymer ?
#
loop_
_entity_poly.entity_id
_entity_poly.type
_entity_poly.pdbx_seq_one_letter_code
_entity_poly.pdbx_strand_id
1 'polypeptide(L)'
;MNVTVYHILHVSSLFLLAGLTFSVFANPDPSRRSKVMMIGGFLSLLVLVSGFGLLARLHYSFLNGWVLVKFVAWLGLASFSGAAFRKREAVPTLRLIVAVLIVAAVTMVYTKPF
;
A
#
# COMPACT_ATOMS: atom_id res chain seq x y z
N MET A 1 16.77 0.54 -16.52
CA MET A 1 16.89 0.88 -15.08
C MET A 1 17.29 -0.33 -14.27
N ASN A 2 18.13 -0.13 -13.25
CA ASN A 2 18.54 -1.18 -12.31
C ASN A 2 17.33 -1.66 -11.48
N VAL A 3 17.21 -2.97 -11.23
CA VAL A 3 16.19 -3.60 -10.37
C VAL A 3 16.16 -2.98 -8.97
N THR A 4 17.30 -2.52 -8.47
CA THR A 4 17.43 -1.80 -7.21
C THR A 4 16.59 -0.53 -7.18
N VAL A 5 16.48 0.21 -8.28
CA VAL A 5 15.67 1.43 -8.35
C VAL A 5 14.19 1.12 -8.14
N TYR A 6 13.70 0.05 -8.76
CA TYR A 6 12.32 -0.40 -8.58
C TYR A 6 12.06 -0.86 -7.14
N HIS A 7 13.00 -1.56 -6.50
CA HIS A 7 12.88 -1.96 -5.09
C HIS A 7 12.82 -0.74 -4.17
N ILE A 8 13.75 0.21 -4.33
CA ILE A 8 13.78 1.44 -3.51
C ILE A 8 12.47 2.20 -3.68
N LEU A 9 12.03 2.41 -4.93
CA LEU A 9 10.81 3.15 -5.21
C LEU A 9 9.57 2.45 -4.64
N HIS A 10 9.47 1.14 -4.79
CA HIS A 10 8.33 0.36 -4.30
C HIS A 10 8.25 0.36 -2.77
N VAL A 11 9.35 0.03 -2.11
CA VAL A 11 9.37 -0.11 -0.65
C VAL A 11 9.22 1.25 0.03
N SER A 12 9.91 2.30 -0.46
CA SER A 12 9.78 3.64 0.10
C SER A 12 8.36 4.20 -0.07
N SER A 13 7.77 4.10 -1.26
CA SER A 13 6.41 4.57 -1.49
C SER A 13 5.37 3.80 -0.67
N LEU A 14 5.55 2.48 -0.48
CA LEU A 14 4.68 1.67 0.35
C LEU A 14 4.74 2.09 1.83
N PHE A 15 5.95 2.29 2.37
CA PHE A 15 6.12 2.77 3.74
C PHE A 15 5.53 4.16 3.95
N LEU A 16 5.74 5.08 3.00
CA LEU A 16 5.16 6.41 3.07
C LEU A 16 3.62 6.36 2.97
N LEU A 17 3.07 5.50 2.13
CA LEU A 17 1.62 5.31 2.00
C LEU A 17 1.01 4.75 3.29
N ALA A 18 1.66 3.75 3.89
CA ALA A 18 1.27 3.20 5.18
C ALA A 18 1.34 4.27 6.28
N GLY A 19 2.46 5.00 6.37
CA GLY A 19 2.65 6.09 7.33
C GLY A 19 1.60 7.18 7.18
N LEU A 20 1.29 7.60 5.95
CA LEU A 20 0.21 8.55 5.67
C LEU A 20 -1.14 8.02 6.16
N THR A 21 -1.47 6.77 5.85
CA THR A 21 -2.72 6.11 6.25
C THR A 21 -2.88 6.09 7.77
N PHE A 22 -1.85 5.63 8.50
CA PHE A 22 -1.88 5.63 9.96
C PHE A 22 -1.91 7.04 10.55
N SER A 23 -1.26 8.02 9.93
CA SER A 23 -1.31 9.42 10.40
C SER A 23 -2.74 10.00 10.33
N VAL A 24 -3.51 9.60 9.31
CA VAL A 24 -4.91 10.01 9.15
C VAL A 24 -5.80 9.28 10.16
N PHE A 25 -5.53 8.00 10.41
CA PHE A 25 -6.23 7.23 11.44
C PHE A 25 -5.95 7.75 12.85
N ALA A 26 -4.79 8.37 13.09
CA ALA A 26 -4.48 8.99 14.37
C ALA A 26 -5.18 10.34 14.53
N ASN A 27 -5.28 11.14 13.46
CA ASN A 27 -5.94 12.44 13.48
C ASN A 27 -6.65 12.75 12.15
N PRO A 28 -7.96 12.43 12.02
CA PRO A 28 -8.73 12.63 10.79
C PRO A 28 -9.24 14.07 10.67
N ASP A 29 -8.30 15.00 10.45
CA ASP A 29 -8.57 16.43 10.25
C ASP A 29 -9.06 16.73 8.81
N PRO A 30 -10.32 17.20 8.62
CA PRO A 30 -10.89 17.49 7.30
C PRO A 30 -10.09 18.52 6.48
N SER A 31 -9.38 19.46 7.13
CA SER A 31 -8.59 20.48 6.44
C SER A 31 -7.45 19.86 5.61
N ARG A 32 -6.95 18.70 6.05
CA ARG A 32 -5.86 17.95 5.40
C ARG A 32 -6.34 17.01 4.30
N ARG A 33 -7.67 16.81 4.14
CA ARG A 33 -8.25 15.79 3.26
C ARG A 33 -7.74 15.86 1.82
N SER A 34 -7.77 17.04 1.20
CA SER A 34 -7.33 17.22 -0.19
C SER A 34 -5.87 16.82 -0.37
N LYS A 35 -4.99 17.32 0.51
CA LYS A 35 -3.55 17.01 0.49
C LYS A 35 -3.28 15.53 0.72
N VAL A 36 -3.98 14.89 1.66
CA VAL A 36 -3.85 13.45 1.93
C VAL A 36 -4.29 12.62 0.73
N MET A 37 -5.39 12.96 0.06
CA MET A 37 -5.86 12.25 -1.14
C MET A 37 -4.89 12.39 -2.30
N MET A 38 -4.35 13.58 -2.52
CA MET A 38 -3.34 13.82 -3.56
C MET A 38 -2.05 13.04 -3.29
N ILE A 39 -1.47 13.15 -2.08
CA ILE A 39 -0.23 12.46 -1.72
C ILE A 39 -0.45 10.94 -1.69
N GLY A 40 -1.56 10.47 -1.10
CA GLY A 40 -1.89 9.05 -1.03
C GLY A 40 -2.09 8.44 -2.42
N GLY A 41 -2.79 9.13 -3.32
CA GLY A 41 -2.94 8.72 -4.71
C GLY A 41 -1.59 8.65 -5.45
N PHE A 42 -0.74 9.67 -5.29
CA PHE A 42 0.60 9.68 -5.88
C PHE A 42 1.47 8.54 -5.36
N LEU A 43 1.54 8.34 -4.04
CA LEU A 43 2.29 7.23 -3.44
C LEU A 43 1.76 5.87 -3.89
N SER A 44 0.44 5.71 -3.98
CA SER A 44 -0.20 4.49 -4.49
C SER A 44 0.19 4.21 -5.95
N LEU A 45 0.23 5.24 -6.80
CA LEU A 45 0.69 5.12 -8.18
C LEU A 45 2.17 4.70 -8.25
N LEU A 46 3.02 5.26 -7.38
CA LEU A 46 4.42 4.85 -7.29
C LEU A 46 4.55 3.38 -6.88
N VAL A 47 3.78 2.91 -5.89
CA VAL A 47 3.74 1.49 -5.49
C VAL A 47 3.34 0.61 -6.67
N LEU A 48 2.31 1.01 -7.43
CA LEU A 48 1.82 0.27 -8.59
C LEU A 48 2.87 0.15 -9.69
N VAL A 49 3.37 1.29 -10.19
CA VAL A 49 4.32 1.33 -11.31
C VAL A 49 5.62 0.62 -10.95
N SER A 50 6.12 0.83 -9.73
CA SER A 50 7.32 0.15 -9.27
C SER A 50 7.12 -1.35 -9.05
N GLY A 51 5.95 -1.77 -8.55
CA GLY A 51 5.60 -3.18 -8.33
C GLY A 51 5.50 -3.97 -9.63
N PHE A 52 4.79 -3.44 -10.62
CA PHE A 52 4.74 -4.06 -11.96
C PHE A 52 6.09 -4.01 -12.67
N GLY A 53 6.88 -2.94 -12.45
CA GLY A 53 8.26 -2.89 -12.89
C GLY A 53 9.12 -4.01 -12.31
N LEU A 54 8.96 -4.33 -11.01
CA LEU A 54 9.62 -5.47 -10.39
C LEU A 54 9.18 -6.80 -10.99
N LEU A 55 7.88 -7.00 -11.21
CA LEU A 55 7.36 -8.23 -11.84
C LEU A 55 7.99 -8.45 -13.21
N ALA A 56 8.01 -7.41 -14.05
CA ALA A 56 8.58 -7.49 -15.39
C ALA A 56 10.08 -7.78 -15.38
N ARG A 57 10.85 -7.17 -14.46
CA ARG A 57 12.31 -7.33 -14.39
C ARG A 57 12.76 -8.61 -13.71
N LEU A 58 11.95 -9.17 -12.82
CA LEU A 58 12.21 -10.44 -12.13
C LEU A 58 11.54 -11.64 -12.83
N HIS A 59 10.86 -11.40 -13.96
CA HIS A 59 10.15 -12.41 -14.74
C HIS A 59 9.11 -13.19 -13.92
N TYR A 60 8.47 -12.52 -12.96
CA TYR A 60 7.37 -13.11 -12.19
C TYR A 60 6.04 -12.91 -12.92
N SER A 61 5.23 -13.96 -12.96
CA SER A 61 3.85 -13.87 -13.45
C SER A 61 3.00 -13.08 -12.46
N PHE A 62 2.13 -12.22 -12.98
CA PHE A 62 1.12 -11.55 -12.17
C PHE A 62 0.14 -12.54 -11.52
N LEU A 63 -0.08 -13.70 -12.15
CA LEU A 63 -1.00 -14.73 -11.68
C LEU A 63 -0.42 -15.60 -10.55
N ASN A 64 0.86 -15.43 -10.18
CA ASN A 64 1.39 -16.04 -8.98
C ASN A 64 0.56 -15.58 -7.78
N GLY A 65 0.09 -16.50 -6.94
CA GLY A 65 -0.90 -16.14 -5.94
C GLY A 65 -0.32 -15.22 -4.87
N TRP A 66 0.98 -15.32 -4.52
CA TRP A 66 1.60 -14.33 -3.62
C TRP A 66 1.61 -12.91 -4.21
N VAL A 67 1.67 -12.77 -5.54
CA VAL A 67 1.56 -11.48 -6.23
C VAL A 67 0.14 -10.95 -6.11
N LEU A 68 -0.88 -11.80 -6.33
CA LEU A 68 -2.28 -11.45 -6.18
C LEU A 68 -2.60 -11.00 -4.74
N VAL A 69 -2.09 -11.70 -3.72
CA VAL A 69 -2.27 -11.30 -2.32
C VAL A 69 -1.69 -9.91 -2.07
N LYS A 70 -0.46 -9.64 -2.54
CA LYS A 70 0.15 -8.30 -2.41
C LYS A 70 -0.63 -7.23 -3.17
N PHE A 71 -1.17 -7.57 -4.34
CA PHE A 71 -2.00 -6.68 -5.14
C PHE A 71 -3.28 -6.29 -4.41
N VAL A 72 -4.00 -7.26 -3.82
CA VAL A 72 -5.18 -7.02 -3.00
C VAL A 72 -4.83 -6.21 -1.74
N ALA A 73 -3.73 -6.54 -1.07
CA ALA A 73 -3.27 -5.80 0.11
C ALA A 73 -2.96 -4.33 -0.20
N TRP A 74 -2.32 -4.07 -1.34
CA TRP A 74 -2.07 -2.71 -1.82
C TRP A 74 -3.37 -1.95 -2.13
N LEU A 75 -4.34 -2.58 -2.81
CA LEU A 75 -5.65 -1.95 -3.08
C LEU A 75 -6.39 -1.60 -1.78
N GLY A 76 -6.35 -2.50 -0.80
CA GLY A 76 -6.89 -2.23 0.55
C GLY A 76 -6.21 -1.01 1.18
N LEU A 77 -4.88 -0.99 1.22
CA LEU A 77 -4.13 0.14 1.79
C LEU A 77 -4.45 1.47 1.08
N ALA A 78 -4.46 1.48 -0.26
CA ALA A 78 -4.75 2.67 -1.06
C ALA A 78 -6.15 3.22 -0.81
N SER A 79 -7.16 2.34 -0.77
CA SER A 79 -8.56 2.73 -0.55
C SER A 79 -8.84 3.24 0.86
N PHE A 80 -8.16 2.68 1.88
CA PHE A 80 -8.40 3.06 3.27
C PHE A 80 -7.74 4.37 3.70
N SER A 81 -6.77 4.89 2.93
CA SER A 81 -6.14 6.20 3.18
C SER A 81 -7.13 7.37 3.30
N GLY A 82 -8.30 7.28 2.65
CA GLY A 82 -9.37 8.29 2.72
C GLY A 82 -10.60 7.90 3.53
N ALA A 83 -10.69 6.64 3.96
CA ALA A 83 -11.87 6.10 4.62
C ALA A 83 -12.14 6.76 5.98
N ALA A 84 -11.08 7.14 6.70
CA ALA A 84 -11.18 7.78 8.01
C ALA A 84 -11.80 9.20 7.98
N PHE A 85 -11.80 9.88 6.84
CA PHE A 85 -12.53 11.15 6.69
C PHE A 85 -14.04 10.95 6.58
N ARG A 86 -14.50 9.76 6.14
CA ARG A 86 -15.91 9.44 5.94
C ARG A 86 -16.51 8.64 7.08
N LYS A 87 -15.72 7.76 7.71
CA LYS A 87 -16.16 6.81 8.74
C LYS A 87 -15.18 6.82 9.93
N ARG A 88 -15.25 7.87 10.75
CA ARG A 88 -14.36 8.04 11.92
C ARG A 88 -14.52 6.94 12.96
N GLU A 89 -15.75 6.47 13.16
CA GLU A 89 -16.08 5.36 14.09
C GLU A 89 -15.46 4.02 13.68
N ALA A 90 -15.22 3.79 12.38
CA ALA A 90 -14.63 2.56 11.87
C ALA A 90 -13.09 2.55 11.94
N VAL A 91 -12.46 3.65 12.37
CA VAL A 91 -10.99 3.79 12.38
C VAL A 91 -10.28 2.69 13.17
N PRO A 92 -10.72 2.24 14.36
CA PRO A 92 -10.07 1.13 15.06
C PRO A 92 -10.05 -0.17 14.23
N THR A 93 -11.17 -0.50 13.59
CA THR A 93 -11.29 -1.67 12.71
C THR A 93 -10.44 -1.52 11.46
N LEU A 94 -10.49 -0.36 10.80
CA LEU A 94 -9.68 -0.08 9.61
C LEU A 94 -8.18 -0.14 9.91
N ARG A 95 -7.77 0.33 11.09
CA ARG A 95 -6.38 0.25 11.56
C ARG A 95 -5.91 -1.20 11.68
N LEU A 96 -6.74 -2.07 12.27
CA LEU A 96 -6.45 -3.50 12.37
C LEU A 96 -6.38 -4.16 11.00
N ILE A 97 -7.34 -3.88 10.11
CA ILE A 97 -7.36 -4.43 8.75
C ILE A 97 -6.08 -4.02 8.00
N VAL A 98 -5.73 -2.72 8.02
CA VAL A 98 -4.50 -2.23 7.37
C VAL A 98 -3.25 -2.91 7.94
N ALA A 99 -3.17 -3.09 9.25
CA ALA A 99 -2.05 -3.80 9.87
C ALA A 99 -1.95 -5.25 9.37
N VAL A 100 -3.07 -5.98 9.31
CA VAL A 100 -3.14 -7.35 8.78
C VAL A 100 -2.71 -7.40 7.31
N LEU A 101 -3.17 -6.46 6.47
CA LEU A 101 -2.79 -6.39 5.06
C LEU A 101 -1.28 -6.17 4.89
N ILE A 102 -0.68 -5.32 5.72
CA ILE A 102 0.77 -5.08 5.70
C ILE A 102 1.53 -6.35 6.11
N VAL A 103 1.13 -6.99 7.21
CA VAL A 103 1.77 -8.24 7.66
C VAL A 103 1.66 -9.31 6.57
N ALA A 104 0.49 -9.50 5.99
CA ALA A 104 0.29 -10.45 4.88
C ALA A 104 1.21 -10.12 3.69
N ALA A 105 1.28 -8.87 3.25
CA ALA A 105 2.13 -8.45 2.14
C ALA A 105 3.63 -8.71 2.40
N VAL A 106 4.08 -8.49 3.65
CA VAL A 106 5.46 -8.78 4.07
C VAL A 106 5.72 -10.28 4.08
N THR A 107 4.82 -11.09 4.66
CA THR A 107 4.94 -12.55 4.67
C THR A 107 5.04 -13.11 3.25
N MET A 108 4.22 -12.61 2.32
CA MET A 108 4.23 -13.04 0.91
C MET A 108 5.55 -12.75 0.19
N VAL A 109 6.30 -11.71 0.60
CA VAL A 109 7.62 -11.42 0.01
C VAL A 109 8.66 -12.49 0.37
N TYR A 110 8.59 -13.03 1.59
CA TYR A 110 9.58 -14.01 2.08
C TYR A 110 9.19 -15.45 1.77
N THR A 111 7.91 -15.77 1.90
CA THR A 111 7.42 -17.13 1.69
C THR A 111 7.15 -17.43 0.21
N LYS A 112 6.77 -16.41 -0.58
CA LYS A 112 6.38 -16.49 -2.00
C LYS A 112 5.60 -17.77 -2.34
N PRO A 113 4.56 -18.12 -1.56
CA PRO A 113 3.84 -19.36 -1.79
C PRO A 113 3.08 -19.24 -3.10
N PHE A 114 3.00 -20.35 -3.85
CA PHE A 114 2.23 -20.53 -5.10
C PHE A 114 2.49 -19.48 -6.20
#